data_AF-A0AAD9UII6-F1
#
_entry.id   AF-A0AAD9UII6-F1
#
_cell.length_a   1.000
_cell.length_b   1.000
_cell.length_c   1.000
_cell.angle_alpha   90.00
_cell.angle_beta   90.00
_cell.angle_gamma   90.00
#
_symmetry.space_group_name_H-M   'P 1'
#
loop_
_entity.id
_entity.type
_entity.pdbx_description
1 polymer ?
#
loop_
_entity_poly.entity_id
_entity_poly.type
_entity_poly.pdbx_seq_one_letter_code
_entity_poly.pdbx_strand_id
1 'polypeptide(L)'
;MFTTHYLAFMDIDEMVVPKKHTNWSSMITSIKNYTHHAGFSINSVFFDPEWRQKDSGYAVGGPRLRSLMDIVRTKYLSSFRSKCMVNPRRIFEIGIHHVSKPIMATLQTVKLPEEIVLLHHYRRRDLAGPFFSKHIVDNSLLAYTSQLETAVAKTLKALK
;
A
#
# COMPACT_ATOMS: atom_id res chain seq x y z
N MET A 1 19.25 -10.17 -15.79
CA MET A 1 19.21 -9.98 -14.33
C MET A 1 18.54 -8.63 -14.05
N PHE A 2 17.46 -8.58 -13.30
CA PHE A 2 16.76 -7.31 -13.02
C PHE A 2 17.57 -6.46 -12.03
N THR A 3 17.75 -5.18 -12.31
CA THR A 3 18.36 -4.21 -11.39
C THR A 3 17.25 -3.36 -10.77
N THR A 4 17.19 -3.35 -9.43
CA THR A 4 16.27 -2.47 -8.69
C THR A 4 16.99 -1.79 -7.53
N HIS A 5 16.54 -0.58 -7.19
CA HIS A 5 16.99 0.16 -6.02
C HIS A 5 16.18 -0.17 -4.77
N TYR A 6 14.90 -0.53 -4.95
CA TYR A 6 13.97 -0.81 -3.87
C TYR A 6 13.17 -2.08 -4.12
N LEU A 7 12.86 -2.81 -3.05
CA LEU A 7 11.98 -3.97 -3.04
C LEU A 7 10.87 -3.75 -2.02
N ALA A 8 9.61 -3.97 -2.44
CA ALA A 8 8.46 -3.95 -1.53
C ALA A 8 8.04 -5.39 -1.23
N PHE A 9 7.83 -5.68 0.05
CA PHE A 9 7.30 -6.97 0.52
C PHE A 9 5.84 -6.77 0.88
N MET A 10 4.96 -7.45 0.14
CA MET A 10 3.52 -7.16 0.13
C MET A 10 2.72 -8.45 0.28
N ASP A 11 1.67 -8.41 1.07
CA ASP A 11 0.67 -9.48 1.08
C ASP A 11 -0.33 -9.28 -0.09
N ILE A 12 -1.02 -10.33 -0.51
CA ILE A 12 -1.93 -10.28 -1.69
C ILE A 12 -3.11 -9.32 -1.48
N ASP A 13 -3.51 -9.12 -0.22
CA ASP A 13 -4.58 -8.23 0.21
C ASP A 13 -4.10 -6.80 0.50
N GLU A 14 -2.84 -6.46 0.16
CA GLU A 14 -2.24 -5.16 0.45
C GLU A 14 -1.77 -4.42 -0.81
N MET A 15 -1.94 -3.10 -0.83
CA MET A 15 -1.49 -2.24 -1.92
C MET A 15 -0.83 -0.96 -1.41
N VAL A 16 0.38 -0.66 -1.91
CA VAL A 16 1.02 0.65 -1.66
C VAL A 16 0.43 1.68 -2.62
N VAL A 17 -0.25 2.69 -2.08
CA VAL A 17 -0.96 3.71 -2.85
C VAL A 17 -0.33 5.08 -2.61
N PRO A 18 0.38 5.65 -3.60
CA PRO A 18 0.84 7.03 -3.52
C PRO A 18 -0.34 8.00 -3.47
N LYS A 19 -0.27 9.00 -2.60
CA LYS A 19 -1.33 9.97 -2.34
C LYS A 19 -1.11 11.31 -3.05
N LYS A 20 0.16 11.73 -3.18
CA LYS A 20 0.59 12.97 -3.87
C LYS A 20 1.17 12.76 -5.27
N HIS A 21 1.35 11.50 -5.67
CA HIS A 21 2.06 11.12 -6.88
C HIS A 21 1.20 10.20 -7.73
N THR A 22 1.48 10.13 -9.03
CA THR A 22 0.68 9.35 -9.99
C THR A 22 1.19 7.94 -10.21
N ASN A 23 2.34 7.58 -9.62
CA ASN A 23 2.94 6.26 -9.68
C ASN A 23 4.07 6.12 -8.65
N TRP A 24 4.54 4.88 -8.44
CA TRP A 24 5.64 4.60 -7.51
C TRP A 24 6.95 5.27 -7.91
N SER A 25 7.27 5.38 -9.20
CA SER A 25 8.54 5.96 -9.66
C SER A 25 8.67 7.44 -9.29
N SER A 26 7.61 8.22 -9.50
CA SER A 26 7.58 9.65 -9.13
C SER A 26 7.55 9.84 -7.61
N MET A 27 6.87 8.96 -6.87
CA MET A 27 6.93 8.93 -5.40
C MET A 27 8.33 8.61 -4.88
N ILE A 28 8.99 7.58 -5.38
CA ILE A 28 10.36 7.22 -4.97
C ILE A 28 11.33 8.36 -5.27
N THR A 29 11.13 9.06 -6.40
CA THR A 29 11.95 10.21 -6.77
C THR A 29 11.77 11.38 -5.80
N SER A 30 10.58 11.60 -5.24
CA SER A 30 10.34 12.69 -4.29
C SER A 30 10.93 12.41 -2.91
N ILE A 31 11.05 11.14 -2.51
CA ILE A 31 11.63 10.71 -1.23
C ILE A 31 13.12 10.33 -1.33
N LYS A 32 13.76 10.48 -2.48
CA LYS A 32 15.18 10.11 -2.67
C LYS A 32 16.17 10.86 -1.78
N ASN A 33 15.74 12.02 -1.23
CA ASN A 33 16.57 12.85 -0.37
C ASN A 33 16.88 12.19 0.98
N TYR A 34 16.13 11.14 1.37
CA TYR A 34 16.54 10.26 2.46
C TYR A 34 17.75 9.45 2.01
N THR A 35 18.96 9.87 2.34
CA THR A 35 20.19 9.22 1.85
C THR A 35 20.73 8.17 2.83
N HIS A 36 20.50 8.33 4.13
CA HIS A 36 20.99 7.44 5.20
C HIS A 36 19.88 6.59 5.82
N HIS A 37 19.41 5.58 5.07
CA HIS A 37 18.33 4.69 5.50
C HIS A 37 18.47 3.29 4.89
N ALA A 38 17.88 2.31 5.56
CA ALA A 38 17.80 0.91 5.12
C ALA A 38 16.55 0.66 4.26
N GLY A 39 15.53 1.48 4.42
CA GLY A 39 14.26 1.39 3.72
C GLY A 39 13.21 2.34 4.29
N PHE A 40 12.01 2.23 3.75
CA PHE A 40 10.84 3.00 4.15
C PHE A 40 9.82 2.10 4.83
N SER A 41 9.20 2.58 5.90
CA SER A 41 8.02 1.96 6.52
C SER A 41 6.78 2.76 6.16
N ILE A 42 5.75 2.07 5.72
CA ILE A 42 4.48 2.64 5.25
C ILE A 42 3.38 2.16 6.19
N ASN A 43 2.65 3.11 6.79
CA ASN A 43 1.53 2.75 7.67
C ASN A 43 0.35 2.24 6.86
N SER A 44 -0.38 1.30 7.46
CA SER A 44 -1.61 0.79 6.87
C SER A 44 -2.86 1.50 7.36
N VAL A 45 -3.85 1.41 6.49
CA VAL A 45 -5.26 1.65 6.78
C VAL A 45 -6.04 0.45 6.28
N PHE A 46 -7.12 0.10 6.98
CA PHE A 46 -7.91 -1.08 6.63
C PHE A 46 -9.14 -0.70 5.84
N PHE A 47 -9.45 -1.49 4.83
CA PHE A 47 -10.69 -1.45 4.06
C PHE A 47 -11.44 -2.75 4.34
N ASP A 48 -12.50 -2.68 5.16
CA ASP A 48 -13.37 -3.84 5.42
C ASP A 48 -14.41 -3.94 4.29
N PRO A 49 -14.51 -5.09 3.60
CA PRO A 49 -15.55 -5.32 2.60
C PRO A 49 -16.99 -5.13 3.13
N GLU A 50 -17.21 -5.23 4.44
CA GLU A 50 -18.53 -4.98 5.06
C GLU A 50 -18.93 -3.51 5.06
N TRP A 51 -17.98 -2.57 4.95
CA TRP A 51 -18.26 -1.13 4.88
C TRP A 51 -18.61 -0.66 3.47
N ARG A 52 -18.73 -1.59 2.53
CA ARG A 52 -19.20 -1.31 1.18
C ARG A 52 -20.51 -0.52 1.28
N GLN A 53 -20.50 0.68 0.70
CA GLN A 53 -21.73 1.42 0.48
C GLN A 53 -22.59 0.56 -0.45
N LYS A 54 -23.76 0.13 0.04
CA LYS A 54 -24.74 -0.66 -0.74
C LYS A 54 -25.17 0.05 -2.03
N ASP A 55 -24.88 1.34 -2.17
CA ASP A 55 -25.31 2.21 -3.25
C ASP A 55 -24.17 2.81 -4.09
N SER A 56 -22.98 2.20 -4.16
CA SER A 56 -21.85 2.83 -4.86
C SER A 56 -22.03 3.03 -6.38
N GLY A 57 -23.20 2.73 -6.97
CA GLY A 57 -23.57 3.16 -8.32
C GLY A 57 -22.67 2.67 -9.45
N TYR A 58 -21.64 1.86 -9.16
CA TYR A 58 -20.83 1.15 -10.13
C TYR A 58 -21.71 0.06 -10.74
N ALA A 59 -22.44 0.49 -11.76
CA ALA A 59 -23.34 -0.30 -12.57
C ALA A 59 -22.67 -1.60 -13.01
N VAL A 60 -23.49 -2.54 -13.47
CA VAL A 60 -23.16 -3.88 -14.00
C VAL A 60 -22.18 -3.86 -15.20
N GLY A 61 -21.52 -2.73 -15.49
CA GLY A 61 -20.38 -2.57 -16.41
C GLY A 61 -19.18 -1.77 -15.86
N GLY A 62 -19.10 -1.51 -14.55
CA GLY A 62 -17.99 -0.79 -13.89
C GLY A 62 -16.76 -1.66 -13.55
N PRO A 63 -15.74 -1.08 -12.89
CA PRO A 63 -14.48 -1.78 -12.66
C PRO A 63 -14.62 -3.06 -11.88
N ARG A 64 -14.19 -4.17 -12.47
CA ARG A 64 -14.33 -5.52 -11.89
C ARG A 64 -13.39 -5.79 -10.70
N LEU A 65 -12.53 -4.85 -10.35
CA LEU A 65 -11.54 -5.02 -9.30
C LEU A 65 -12.14 -4.66 -7.95
N ARG A 66 -12.16 -5.63 -7.03
CA ARG A 66 -12.72 -5.47 -5.67
C ARG A 66 -12.14 -4.25 -4.95
N SER A 67 -10.82 -4.04 -5.03
CA SER A 67 -10.12 -2.92 -4.39
C SER A 67 -10.60 -1.53 -4.84
N LEU A 68 -11.19 -1.42 -6.04
CA LEU A 68 -11.77 -0.18 -6.56
C LEU A 68 -13.21 0.08 -6.07
N MET A 69 -13.88 -0.95 -5.55
CA MET A 69 -15.23 -0.82 -4.99
C MET A 69 -15.20 -0.50 -3.49
N ASP A 70 -14.19 -1.01 -2.79
CA ASP A 70 -14.08 -0.88 -1.34
C ASP A 70 -13.29 0.41 -1.02
N ILE A 71 -14.00 1.55 -0.99
CA ILE A 71 -13.42 2.90 -0.81
C ILE A 71 -13.56 3.46 0.61
N VAL A 72 -14.17 2.70 1.53
CA VAL A 72 -14.31 3.09 2.93
C VAL A 72 -13.21 2.44 3.74
N ARG A 73 -12.46 3.25 4.49
CA ARG A 73 -11.36 2.78 5.34
C ARG A 73 -11.44 3.27 6.77
N THR A 74 -10.63 2.69 7.65
CA THR A 74 -10.38 3.24 8.99
C THR A 74 -9.87 4.67 8.90
N LYS A 75 -10.38 5.55 9.76
CA LYS A 75 -9.89 6.93 9.88
C LYS A 75 -8.43 6.96 10.34
N TYR A 76 -8.11 6.12 11.31
CA TYR A 76 -6.81 6.09 11.97
C TYR A 76 -5.88 5.08 11.32
N LEU A 77 -4.59 5.40 11.35
CA LEU A 77 -3.51 4.53 10.93
C LEU A 77 -3.36 3.35 11.89
N SER A 78 -2.99 2.19 11.35
CA SER A 78 -2.57 1.06 12.16
C SER A 78 -1.23 1.34 12.82
N SER A 79 -1.14 1.22 14.15
CA SER A 79 0.11 1.33 14.90
C SER A 79 0.98 0.06 14.82
N PHE A 80 0.42 -1.07 14.34
CA PHE A 80 1.09 -2.38 14.37
C PHE A 80 1.26 -3.03 13.01
N ARG A 81 0.47 -2.63 12.01
CA ARG A 81 0.55 -3.17 10.64
C ARG A 81 1.16 -2.12 9.73
N SER A 82 2.45 -2.25 9.48
CA SER A 82 3.17 -1.55 8.42
C SER A 82 3.77 -2.56 7.45
N LYS A 83 4.14 -2.09 6.26
CA LYS A 83 5.04 -2.83 5.37
C LYS A 83 6.23 -1.97 5.01
N CYS A 84 7.29 -2.66 4.61
CA CYS A 84 8.54 -2.01 4.24
C CYS A 84 8.80 -2.08 2.74
N MET A 85 9.26 -0.95 2.21
CA MET A 85 9.93 -0.86 0.92
C MET A 85 11.42 -0.63 1.20
N VAL A 86 12.26 -1.64 0.97
CA VAL A 86 13.65 -1.66 1.43
C VAL A 86 14.65 -1.47 0.30
N ASN A 87 15.83 -0.95 0.62
CA ASN A 87 16.99 -1.05 -0.25
C ASN A 87 17.70 -2.37 0.05
N PRO A 88 17.61 -3.40 -0.82
CA PRO A 88 18.13 -4.73 -0.50
C PRO A 88 19.65 -4.75 -0.24
N ARG A 89 20.41 -3.77 -0.74
CA ARG A 89 21.87 -3.67 -0.50
C ARG A 89 22.23 -3.18 0.90
N ARG A 90 21.22 -2.80 1.70
CA ARG A 90 21.38 -2.21 3.03
C ARG A 90 20.70 -3.03 4.14
N ILE A 91 20.16 -4.19 3.79
CA ILE A 91 19.46 -5.10 4.70
C ILE A 91 20.29 -6.36 4.91
N PHE A 92 20.39 -6.79 6.16
CA PHE A 92 20.87 -8.13 6.52
C PHE A 92 19.68 -9.08 6.77
N GLU A 93 18.68 -8.62 7.51
CA GLU A 93 17.48 -9.40 7.85
C GLU A 93 16.21 -8.54 7.77
N ILE A 94 15.14 -9.13 7.23
CA ILE A 94 13.83 -8.49 7.10
C ILE A 94 12.75 -9.36 7.76
N GLY A 95 11.91 -8.72 8.57
CA GLY A 95 10.66 -9.28 9.04
C GLY A 95 9.52 -8.90 8.11
N ILE A 96 8.41 -9.65 8.15
CA ILE A 96 7.27 -9.45 7.24
C ILE A 96 6.65 -8.04 7.31
N HIS A 97 6.88 -7.28 8.39
CA HIS A 97 6.32 -5.94 8.62
C HIS A 97 7.38 -4.86 8.92
N HIS A 98 8.66 -5.24 9.06
CA HIS A 98 9.72 -4.34 9.52
C HIS A 98 11.11 -4.79 9.04
N VAL A 99 12.08 -3.88 9.05
CA VAL A 99 13.50 -4.24 8.91
C VAL A 99 14.00 -4.73 10.26
N SER A 100 14.34 -6.01 10.37
CA SER A 100 14.82 -6.62 11.62
C SER A 100 16.29 -6.29 11.88
N LYS A 101 17.13 -6.33 10.83
CA LYS A 101 18.54 -5.98 10.95
C LYS A 101 19.06 -5.30 9.67
N PRO A 102 19.43 -4.01 9.73
CA PRO A 102 20.18 -3.37 8.66
C PRO A 102 21.62 -3.91 8.61
N ILE A 103 22.31 -3.69 7.49
CA ILE A 103 23.72 -4.11 7.35
C ILE A 103 24.69 -3.28 8.21
N MET A 104 24.28 -2.06 8.60
CA MET A 104 25.02 -1.17 9.49
C MET A 104 24.08 -0.63 10.57
N ALA A 105 24.55 -0.57 11.82
CA ALA A 105 23.74 -0.10 12.96
C ALA A 105 23.27 1.37 12.84
N THR A 106 23.96 2.19 12.03
CA THR A 106 23.57 3.59 11.80
C THR A 106 22.38 3.74 10.85
N LEU A 107 22.08 2.72 10.03
CA LEU A 107 20.99 2.77 9.07
C LEU A 107 19.66 2.51 9.77
N GLN A 108 18.68 3.38 9.54
CA GLN A 108 17.34 3.25 10.11
C GLN A 108 16.28 3.08 9.01
N THR A 109 15.09 2.66 9.43
CA THR A 109 13.91 2.67 8.56
C THR A 109 13.22 4.02 8.70
N VAL A 110 12.96 4.69 7.57
CA VAL A 110 12.27 5.97 7.55
C VAL A 110 10.77 5.72 7.48
N LYS A 111 10.02 6.21 8.46
CA LYS A 111 8.56 6.17 8.44
C LYS A 111 8.04 7.23 7.47
N LEU A 112 7.32 6.81 6.43
CA LEU A 112 6.76 7.75 5.46
C LEU A 112 5.46 8.39 5.98
N PRO A 113 5.27 9.71 5.74
CA PRO A 113 4.01 10.39 6.06
C PRO A 113 2.83 9.86 5.24
N GLU A 114 1.64 9.83 5.85
CA GLU A 114 0.41 9.36 5.20
C GLU A 114 -0.02 10.21 4.00
N GLU A 115 0.40 11.48 3.97
CA GLU A 115 0.12 12.39 2.87
C GLU A 115 0.95 12.07 1.63
N ILE A 116 2.03 11.30 1.76
CA ILE A 116 2.84 10.84 0.64
C ILE A 116 2.31 9.50 0.13
N VAL A 117 2.09 8.55 1.05
CA VAL A 117 1.77 7.16 0.71
C VAL A 117 1.04 6.46 1.85
N LEU A 118 0.09 5.59 1.50
CA LEU A 118 -0.59 4.70 2.42
C LEU A 118 -0.50 3.26 1.94
N LEU A 119 -0.45 2.33 2.89
CA LEU A 119 -0.68 0.92 2.64
C LEU A 119 -2.18 0.64 2.79
N HIS A 120 -2.86 0.33 1.70
CA HIS A 120 -4.24 -0.11 1.73
C HIS A 120 -4.27 -1.60 2.06
N HIS A 121 -4.92 -1.97 3.16
CA HIS A 121 -5.09 -3.37 3.56
C HIS A 121 -6.55 -3.78 3.42
N TYR A 122 -6.87 -4.57 2.39
CA TYR A 122 -8.21 -5.04 2.05
C TYR A 122 -8.56 -6.32 2.78
N ARG A 123 -8.90 -6.22 4.06
CA ARG A 123 -9.14 -7.39 4.91
C ARG A 123 -10.32 -7.18 5.84
N ARG A 124 -11.14 -8.23 5.99
CA ARG A 124 -12.21 -8.30 6.98
C ARG A 124 -11.61 -8.28 8.39
N ARG A 125 -12.28 -7.59 9.31
CA ARG A 125 -11.85 -7.45 10.70
C ARG A 125 -11.56 -8.80 11.38
N ASP A 126 -10.33 -8.94 11.88
CA ASP A 126 -9.96 -9.95 12.87
C ASP A 126 -9.55 -9.33 14.23
N LEU A 127 -9.45 -7.99 14.33
CA LEU A 127 -8.91 -7.29 15.50
C LEU A 127 -9.88 -6.22 16.01
N ALA A 128 -10.49 -6.47 17.17
CA ALA A 128 -11.24 -5.46 17.91
C ALA A 128 -10.27 -4.43 18.50
N GLY A 129 -10.48 -3.14 18.21
CA GLY A 129 -9.68 -2.05 18.77
C GLY A 129 -10.28 -0.67 18.48
N PRO A 130 -9.95 0.36 19.28
CA PRO A 130 -10.56 1.69 19.20
C PRO A 130 -10.34 2.39 17.85
N PHE A 131 -9.31 1.99 17.09
CA PHE A 131 -8.98 2.50 15.75
C PHE A 131 -10.05 2.20 14.69
N PHE A 132 -10.87 1.18 14.90
CA PHE A 132 -11.89 0.69 13.98
C PHE A 132 -13.29 1.27 14.25
N SER A 133 -13.40 2.25 15.14
CA SER A 133 -14.68 2.89 15.49
C SER A 133 -15.10 3.98 14.50
N LYS A 134 -14.13 4.54 13.75
CA LYS A 134 -14.37 5.65 12.81
C LYS A 134 -13.87 5.29 11.42
N HIS A 135 -14.70 5.57 10.42
CA HIS A 135 -14.43 5.30 9.02
C HIS A 135 -14.50 6.58 8.20
N ILE A 136 -13.74 6.64 7.12
CA ILE A 136 -13.75 7.74 6.15
C ILE A 136 -13.73 7.17 4.73
N VAL A 137 -14.20 7.96 3.78
CA VAL A 137 -14.08 7.65 2.35
C VAL A 137 -12.67 8.01 1.88
N ASP A 138 -12.04 7.11 1.15
CA ASP A 138 -10.73 7.28 0.51
C ASP A 138 -10.80 6.86 -0.96
N ASN A 139 -10.85 7.85 -1.84
CA ASN A 139 -10.94 7.66 -3.29
C ASN A 139 -9.57 7.54 -3.96
N SER A 140 -8.46 7.46 -3.23
CA SER A 140 -7.13 7.55 -3.85
C SER A 140 -6.80 6.42 -4.82
N LEU A 141 -7.35 5.22 -4.62
CA LEU A 141 -7.13 4.15 -5.59
C LEU A 141 -7.90 4.38 -6.89
N LEU A 142 -9.01 5.13 -6.87
CA LEU A 142 -9.82 5.40 -8.07
C LEU A 142 -9.05 6.18 -9.14
N ALA A 143 -8.04 6.98 -8.74
CA ALA A 143 -7.15 7.66 -9.67
C ALA A 143 -6.34 6.71 -10.58
N TYR A 144 -6.26 5.43 -10.21
CA TYR A 144 -5.54 4.37 -10.93
C TYR A 144 -6.46 3.39 -11.66
N THR A 145 -7.77 3.67 -11.73
CA THR A 145 -8.79 2.74 -12.25
C THR A 145 -8.40 2.20 -13.63
N SER A 146 -8.20 3.08 -14.60
CA SER A 146 -7.91 2.70 -15.98
C SER A 146 -6.60 1.91 -16.11
N GLN A 147 -5.56 2.29 -15.37
CA GLN A 147 -4.27 1.60 -15.37
C GLN A 147 -4.40 0.19 -14.77
N LEU A 148 -5.11 0.04 -13.65
CA LEU A 148 -5.30 -1.23 -12.97
C LEU A 148 -6.15 -2.19 -13.81
N GLU A 149 -7.28 -1.72 -14.35
CA GLU A 149 -8.14 -2.53 -15.21
C GLU A 149 -7.40 -3.02 -16.46
N THR A 150 -6.67 -2.11 -17.12
CA THR A 150 -5.87 -2.44 -18.31
C THR A 150 -4.80 -3.47 -17.97
N ALA A 151 -4.08 -3.28 -16.86
CA ALA A 151 -3.03 -4.20 -16.42
C ALA A 151 -3.60 -5.60 -16.11
N VAL A 152 -4.71 -5.68 -15.37
CA VAL A 152 -5.35 -6.95 -15.05
C VAL A 152 -5.89 -7.64 -16.29
N ALA A 153 -6.57 -6.93 -17.18
CA ALA A 153 -7.08 -7.49 -18.43
C ALA A 153 -5.95 -8.06 -19.31
N LYS A 154 -4.83 -7.33 -19.41
CA LYS A 154 -3.63 -7.78 -20.13
C LYS A 154 -3.05 -9.06 -19.52
N THR A 155 -2.88 -9.10 -18.20
CA THR A 155 -2.36 -10.29 -17.49
C THR A 155 -3.28 -11.50 -17.68
N LEU A 156 -4.59 -11.34 -17.51
CA LEU A 156 -5.55 -12.43 -17.68
C LEU A 156 -5.60 -12.96 -19.11
N LYS A 157 -5.40 -12.10 -20.13
CA LYS A 157 -5.31 -12.53 -21.53
C LYS A 157 -4.05 -13.36 -21.79
N ALA A 158 -2.93 -13.05 -21.14
CA ALA A 158 -1.68 -13.77 -21.30
C ALA A 158 -1.65 -15.15 -20.60
N LEU A 159 -2.59 -15.39 -19.68
CA LEU A 159 -2.77 -16.68 -19.00
C LEU A 159 -3.68 -17.65 -19.75
N LYS A 160 -4.30 -17.21 -20.85
CA LYS A 160 -5.13 -18.03 -21.74
C LYS A 160 -4.34 -18.43 -22.96
#